data_AF-A0A512N7Q0-F1
#
_entry.id   AF-A0A512N7Q0-F1
#
_cell.length_a   1.000
_cell.length_b   1.000
_cell.length_c   1.000
_cell.angle_alpha   90.00
_cell.angle_beta   90.00
_cell.angle_gamma   90.00
#
_symmetry.space_group_name_H-M   'P 1'
#
loop_
_entity.id
_entity.type
_entity.pdbx_description
1 polymer ?
#
loop_
_entity_poly.entity_id
_entity_poly.type
_entity_poly.pdbx_seq_one_letter_code
_entity_poly.pdbx_strand_id
1 'polypeptide(L)'
;MPYPSNADLPPAVRHHLPPRAQDLYREAFNDAWASYAGDERREEIAHRTAWAAVKRYFHKGAAGQWEPNVHESNPAPPGGASI
;
A
#
# COMPACT_ATOMS: atom_id res chain seq x y z
N MET A 1 13.37 0.59 6.32
CA MET A 1 12.89 -0.41 7.30
C MET A 1 11.45 -0.77 6.97
N PRO A 2 10.95 -2.00 7.24
CA PRO A 2 9.53 -2.28 7.05
C PRO A 2 8.68 -1.48 8.04
N TYR A 3 7.45 -1.16 7.66
CA TYR A 3 6.51 -0.40 8.49
C TYR A 3 5.66 -1.35 9.34
N PRO A 4 5.76 -1.30 10.68
CA PRO A 4 4.98 -2.17 11.56
C PRO A 4 3.50 -1.75 11.61
N SER A 5 3.20 -0.45 11.46
CA SER A 5 1.83 0.05 11.46
C SER A 5 1.64 1.19 10.46
N ASN A 6 0.38 1.51 10.16
CA ASN A 6 0.05 2.64 9.29
C ASN A 6 0.47 3.99 9.93
N ALA A 7 0.67 4.04 11.26
CA ALA A 7 1.18 5.22 11.94
C ALA A 7 2.66 5.49 11.65
N ASP A 8 3.43 4.47 11.29
CA ASP A 8 4.85 4.59 10.96
C ASP A 8 5.08 5.04 9.50
N LEU A 9 4.02 5.06 8.69
CA LEU A 9 4.10 5.51 7.31
C LEU A 9 4.50 6.99 7.21
N PRO A 10 5.12 7.41 6.09
CA PRO A 10 5.48 8.81 5.88
C PRO A 10 4.27 9.73 6.06
N PRO A 11 4.43 10.92 6.67
CA PRO A 11 3.32 11.83 6.93
C PRO A 11 2.57 12.23 5.66
N ALA A 12 3.27 12.36 4.53
CA ALA A 12 2.65 12.59 3.23
C ALA A 12 1.69 11.45 2.83
N VAL A 13 2.07 10.19 3.07
CA VAL A 13 1.22 9.02 2.81
C VAL A 13 0.01 9.06 3.75
N ARG A 14 0.24 9.24 5.06
CA ARG A 14 -0.82 9.25 6.08
C ARG A 14 -1.84 10.39 5.91
N HIS A 15 -1.41 11.56 5.46
CA HIS A 15 -2.27 12.73 5.32
C HIS A 15 -3.04 12.74 4.00
N HIS A 16 -2.48 12.15 2.94
CA HIS A 16 -3.11 12.15 1.61
C HIS A 16 -3.92 10.88 1.32
N LEU A 17 -3.62 9.77 1.98
CA LEU A 17 -4.25 8.49 1.71
C LEU A 17 -5.28 8.12 2.78
N PRO A 18 -6.47 7.62 2.38
CA PRO A 18 -7.42 7.06 3.33
C PRO A 18 -6.85 5.80 4.02
N PRO A 19 -7.39 5.38 5.19
CA PRO A 19 -6.86 4.27 5.97
C PRO A 19 -6.65 2.98 5.15
N ARG A 20 -7.61 2.60 4.30
CA ARG A 20 -7.49 1.41 3.45
C ARG A 20 -6.35 1.48 2.43
N ALA A 21 -6.04 2.67 1.93
CA ALA A 21 -4.91 2.86 1.03
C ALA A 21 -3.57 2.81 1.79
N GLN A 22 -3.54 3.24 3.06
CA GLN A 22 -2.37 3.13 3.93
C GLN A 22 -2.03 1.66 4.21
N ASP A 23 -3.03 0.83 4.51
CA ASP A 23 -2.84 -0.61 4.69
C ASP A 23 -2.20 -1.26 3.46
N LEU A 24 -2.76 -0.98 2.27
CA LEU A 24 -2.25 -1.50 1.01
C LEU A 24 -0.81 -1.03 0.74
N TYR A 25 -0.53 0.24 1.01
CA TYR A 25 0.81 0.80 0.88
C TYR A 25 1.80 0.07 1.78
N ARG A 26 1.46 -0.12 3.06
CA ARG A 26 2.29 -0.82 4.04
C ARG A 26 2.57 -2.26 3.61
N GLU A 27 1.53 -3.00 3.22
CA GLU A 27 1.66 -4.41 2.81
C GLU A 27 2.57 -4.54 1.60
N ALA A 28 2.31 -3.76 0.54
CA ALA A 28 3.14 -3.78 -0.67
C ALA A 28 4.57 -3.31 -0.43
N PHE A 29 4.78 -2.34 0.47
CA PHE A 29 6.12 -1.90 0.86
C PHE A 29 6.87 -3.01 1.60
N ASN A 30 6.24 -3.63 2.59
CA ASN A 30 6.87 -4.66 3.41
C ASN A 30 7.23 -5.90 2.60
N ASP A 31 6.35 -6.30 1.68
CA ASP A 31 6.59 -7.40 0.74
C ASP A 31 7.78 -7.12 -0.19
N ALA A 32 7.81 -5.93 -0.81
CA ALA A 32 8.93 -5.51 -1.63
C ALA A 32 10.23 -5.38 -0.80
N TRP A 33 10.15 -4.85 0.41
CA TRP A 33 11.31 -4.75 1.30
C TRP A 33 11.93 -6.11 1.60
N ALA A 34 11.10 -7.14 1.84
CA ALA A 34 11.57 -8.51 2.04
C ALA A 34 12.18 -9.09 0.75
N SER A 35 11.55 -8.84 -0.40
CA SER A 35 11.97 -9.37 -1.71
C SER A 35 13.31 -8.82 -2.19
N TYR A 36 13.62 -7.55 -1.90
CA TYR A 36 14.86 -6.88 -2.31
C TYR A 36 15.91 -6.80 -1.20
N ALA A 37 15.92 -7.77 -0.27
CA ALA A 37 16.88 -7.82 0.81
C ALA A 37 18.33 -7.91 0.27
N GLY A 38 19.15 -6.89 0.57
CA GLY A 38 20.57 -6.82 0.16
C GLY A 38 20.85 -5.84 -0.98
N ASP A 39 19.83 -5.22 -1.56
CA ASP A 39 19.98 -4.17 -2.58
C ASP A 39 19.97 -2.77 -1.92
N GLU A 40 20.91 -1.90 -2.31
CA GLU A 40 20.94 -0.50 -1.85
C GLU A 40 19.71 0.29 -2.32
N ARG A 41 19.12 -0.11 -3.45
CA ARG A 41 17.91 0.50 -4.02
C ARG A 41 16.61 -0.08 -3.46
N ARG A 42 16.69 -1.03 -2.53
CA ARG A 42 15.52 -1.69 -1.91
C ARG A 42 14.46 -0.69 -1.45
N GLU A 43 14.89 0.38 -0.78
CA GLU A 43 13.95 1.37 -0.25
C GLU A 43 13.19 2.10 -1.35
N GLU A 44 13.89 2.55 -2.40
CA GLU A 44 13.27 3.17 -3.56
C GLU A 44 12.31 2.21 -4.26
N ILE A 45 12.73 0.96 -4.48
CA ILE A 45 11.91 -0.07 -5.12
C ILE A 45 10.65 -0.34 -4.29
N ALA A 46 10.78 -0.50 -2.98
CA ALA A 46 9.66 -0.74 -2.09
C ALA A 46 8.66 0.43 -2.10
N HIS A 47 9.14 1.68 -2.08
CA HIS A 47 8.29 2.86 -2.21
C HIS A 47 7.56 2.90 -3.56
N ARG A 48 8.25 2.58 -4.67
CA ARG A 48 7.64 2.55 -6.01
C ARG A 48 6.58 1.46 -6.11
N THR A 49 6.86 0.26 -5.61
CA THR A 49 5.91 -0.87 -5.57
C THR A 49 4.68 -0.52 -4.74
N ALA A 50 4.87 0.06 -3.55
CA ALA A 50 3.78 0.48 -2.69
C ALA A 50 2.89 1.55 -3.35
N TRP A 51 3.49 2.56 -3.99
CA TRP A 51 2.73 3.56 -4.74
C TRP A 51 2.02 2.99 -5.97
N ALA A 52 2.61 2.00 -6.64
CA ALA A 52 1.97 1.32 -7.76
C ALA A 52 0.74 0.53 -7.29
N ALA A 53 0.82 -0.14 -6.14
CA ALA A 53 -0.32 -0.83 -5.53
C ALA A 53 -1.45 0.16 -5.22
N VAL A 54 -1.15 1.25 -4.51
CA VAL A 54 -2.14 2.30 -4.21
C VAL A 54 -2.81 2.83 -5.48
N LYS A 55 -2.03 3.14 -6.51
CA LYS A 55 -2.56 3.67 -7.79
C LYS A 55 -3.47 2.70 -8.55
N ARG A 56 -3.41 1.39 -8.27
CA ARG A 56 -4.31 0.40 -8.87
C ARG A 56 -5.71 0.47 -8.27
N TYR A 57 -5.80 0.72 -6.95
CA TYR A 57 -7.07 0.72 -6.21
C TYR A 57 -7.58 2.11 -5.87
N PHE A 58 -6.74 3.14 -6.01
CA PHE A 58 -7.06 4.52 -5.70
C PHE A 58 -6.59 5.43 -6.83
N HIS A 59 -7.37 6.46 -7.13
CA HIS A 59 -7.01 7.50 -8.08
C HIS A 59 -6.98 8.86 -7.37
N LYS A 60 -6.17 9.78 -7.89
CA LYS A 60 -6.14 11.16 -7.39
C LYS A 60 -7.37 11.90 -7.93
N GLY A 61 -8.28 12.27 -7.05
CA GLY A 61 -9.47 13.06 -7.34
C GLY A 61 -9.15 14.51 -7.68
N ALA A 62 -10.15 15.21 -8.21
CA ALA A 62 -10.02 16.61 -8.61
C ALA A 62 -9.67 17.55 -7.44
N ALA A 63 -10.07 17.20 -6.22
CA ALA A 63 -9.73 17.94 -4.99
C ALA A 63 -8.30 17.64 -4.48
N GLY A 64 -7.52 16.83 -5.20
CA GLY A 64 -6.20 16.39 -4.78
C GLY A 64 -6.17 15.30 -3.72
N GLN A 65 -7.34 14.77 -3.34
CA GLN A 65 -7.49 13.65 -2.42
C GLN A 65 -7.48 12.32 -3.16
N TRP A 66 -7.02 11.25 -2.51
CA TRP A 66 -7.06 9.91 -3.09
C TRP A 66 -8.43 9.26 -2.85
N GLU A 67 -9.10 8.91 -3.95
CA GLU A 67 -10.42 8.31 -3.96
C GLU A 67 -10.30 6.84 -4.38
N PRO A 68 -11.03 5.90 -3.74
CA PRO A 68 -11.02 4.51 -4.16
C PRO A 68 -11.61 4.40 -5.57
N ASN A 69 -10.93 3.65 -6.43
CA ASN A 69 -11.45 3.29 -7.73
C ASN A 69 -12.66 2.38 -7.50
N VAL A 70 -13.87 2.93 -7.60
CA VAL A 70 -15.17 2.31 -7.25
C VAL A 70 -15.57 1.11 -8.14
N HIS A 71 -14.61 0.48 -8.81
CA HIS A 71 -14.84 -0.61 -9.77
C HIS A 71 -14.41 -1.99 -9.27
N GLU A 72 -14.38 -2.24 -7.96
CA GLU A 72 -14.33 -3.60 -7.45
C GLU A 72 -15.18 -3.80 -6.19
N SER A 73 -16.45 -4.12 -6.43
CA SER A 73 -17.13 -5.16 -5.69
C SER A 73 -16.36 -6.48 -5.88
N ASN A 74 -15.38 -6.79 -5.03
CA ASN A 74 -14.91 -8.16 -4.87
C ASN A 74 -14.97 -8.50 -3.37
N PRO A 75 -15.83 -9.44 -2.96
CA PRO A 75 -15.90 -9.87 -1.57
C PRO A 75 -14.55 -10.49 -1.16
N ALA A 76 -14.17 -10.27 0.09
CA ALA A 76 -13.01 -10.91 0.69
C ALA A 76 -13.00 -12.43 0.40
N PRO A 77 -11.84 -13.07 0.21
CA PRO A 77 -11.79 -14.52 0.28
C PRO A 77 -12.31 -14.93 1.67
N PRO A 78 -13.31 -15.83 1.78
CA PRO A 78 -13.64 -16.39 3.08
C PRO A 78 -12.41 -17.14 3.58
N GLY A 79 -12.24 -17.08 4.90
CA GLY A 79 -11.05 -17.48 5.63
C GLY A 79 -10.47 -18.85 5.26
N GLY A 80 -9.23 -19.02 5.70
CA GLY A 80 -8.48 -20.26 5.54
C GLY A 80 -9.28 -21.50 5.92
N ALA A 81 -9.00 -22.57 5.18
CA ALA A 81 -9.10 -23.91 5.70
C ALA A 81 -7.68 -24.48 5.65
N SER A 82 -7.03 -24.47 6.81
CA SER A 82 -6.07 -25.50 7.16
C SER A 82 -6.81 -26.85 7.11
N ILE A 83 -6.31 -27.79 6.33
CA ILE A 83 -6.15 -29.22 6.64
C ILE A 83 -5.15 -29.83 5.66
#